data_AF-R6VLS2-F1
#
_entry.id   AF-R6VLS2-F1
#
_cell.length_a   1.000
_cell.length_b   1.000
_cell.length_c   1.000
_cell.angle_alpha   90.00
_cell.angle_beta   90.00
_cell.angle_gamma   90.00
#
_symmetry.space_group_name_H-M   'P 1'
#
loop_
_entity.id
_entity.type
_entity.pdbx_description
1 polymer ?
#
loop_
_entity_poly.entity_id
_entity_poly.type
_entity_poly.pdbx_seq_one_letter_code
_entity_poly.pdbx_strand_id
1 'polypeptide(L)'
;MTKVKAKALGKGAKLSWKAQTGVAYRVAYGTSRKKLAALKKGSSKGAKGVKVITVKTAGKKLSNLKAAKKYYIRVCAVDKKSKKAGKWSDIISVKTK
;
A
#
# COMPACT_ATOMS: atom_id res chain seq x y z
N MET A 1 7.15 -9.62 9.81
CA MET A 1 6.33 -9.12 8.68
C MET A 1 5.76 -7.76 9.04
N THR A 2 5.72 -6.77 8.14
CA THR A 2 5.29 -5.40 8.45
C THR A 2 3.76 -5.33 8.57
N LYS A 3 3.23 -5.22 9.79
CA LYS A 3 1.78 -5.12 10.03
C LYS A 3 1.30 -3.71 9.64
N VAL A 4 0.53 -3.62 8.56
CA VAL A 4 0.01 -2.35 8.04
C VAL A 4 -1.31 -2.03 8.73
N LYS A 5 -1.44 -0.80 9.23
CA LYS A 5 -2.68 -0.24 9.79
C LYS A 5 -3.23 0.81 8.84
N ALA A 6 -4.55 0.77 8.59
CA ALA A 6 -5.26 1.79 7.82
C ALA A 6 -6.40 2.39 8.65
N LYS A 7 -6.49 3.71 8.68
CA LYS A 7 -7.59 4.46 9.26
C LYS A 7 -8.41 5.11 8.14
N ALA A 8 -9.70 4.85 8.13
CA ALA A 8 -10.63 5.46 7.17
C ALA A 8 -10.76 6.98 7.40
N LEU A 9 -10.81 7.73 6.31
CA LEU A 9 -11.19 9.14 6.25
C LEU A 9 -12.36 9.27 5.26
N GLY A 10 -13.01 10.44 5.18
CA GLY A 10 -14.10 10.66 4.22
C GLY A 10 -13.68 10.36 2.77
N LYS A 11 -12.84 11.21 2.17
CA LYS A 11 -12.32 11.01 0.81
C LYS A 11 -10.93 10.37 0.77
N GLY A 12 -10.63 9.47 1.71
CA GLY A 12 -9.26 8.97 1.86
C GLY A 12 -9.02 7.90 2.93
N ALA A 13 -7.75 7.54 3.11
CA ALA A 13 -7.30 6.66 4.19
C ALA A 13 -5.91 7.06 4.67
N LYS A 14 -5.66 6.98 5.98
CA LYS A 14 -4.33 7.17 6.56
C LYS A 14 -3.72 5.81 6.84
N LEU A 15 -2.58 5.53 6.21
CA LEU A 15 -1.82 4.30 6.36
C LEU A 15 -0.64 4.55 7.30
N SER A 16 -0.35 3.57 8.14
CA SER A 16 0.79 3.56 9.06
C SER A 16 1.30 2.14 9.27
N TRP A 17 2.61 1.98 9.43
CA TRP A 17 3.22 0.68 9.70
C TRP A 17 4.53 0.85 10.45
N LYS A 18 5.12 -0.25 10.93
CA LYS A 18 6.42 -0.21 11.63
C LYS A 18 7.53 0.25 10.68
N ALA A 19 8.24 1.31 11.05
CA ALA A 19 9.38 1.80 10.29
C ALA A 19 10.55 0.80 10.33
N GLN A 20 11.31 0.76 9.25
CA GLN A 20 12.51 -0.04 9.05
C GLN A 20 13.58 0.89 8.51
N THR A 21 14.79 0.75 9.02
CA THR A 21 15.95 1.53 8.59
C THR A 21 16.44 1.04 7.23
N GLY A 22 17.01 1.94 6.42
CA GLY A 22 17.60 1.58 5.12
C GLY A 22 16.63 1.19 4.01
N VAL A 23 15.31 1.25 4.23
CA VAL A 23 14.30 0.88 3.21
C VAL A 23 13.38 2.05 2.84
N ALA A 24 12.89 2.02 1.61
CA ALA A 24 11.70 2.73 1.17
C ALA A 24 10.52 1.76 1.16
N TYR A 25 9.31 2.27 0.91
CA TYR A 25 8.11 1.44 0.84
C TYR A 25 7.36 1.68 -0.45
N ARG A 26 6.80 0.61 -1.03
CA ARG A 26 5.78 0.73 -2.08
C ARG A 26 4.43 0.38 -1.48
N VAL A 27 3.46 1.25 -1.71
CA VAL A 27 2.08 1.07 -1.30
C VAL A 27 1.27 0.81 -2.55
N ALA A 28 0.68 -0.38 -2.63
CA ALA A 28 -0.28 -0.72 -3.67
C ALA A 28 -1.70 -0.63 -3.10
N TYR A 29 -2.59 0.08 -3.78
CA TYR A 29 -3.97 0.25 -3.36
C TYR A 29 -4.95 0.25 -4.55
N GLY A 30 -6.15 -0.27 -4.33
CA GLY A 30 -7.18 -0.38 -5.35
C GLY A 30 -8.48 -0.96 -4.80
N THR A 31 -9.50 -1.09 -5.64
CA THR A 31 -10.82 -1.61 -5.22
C THR A 31 -10.96 -3.12 -5.42
N SER A 32 -9.99 -3.78 -6.05
CA SER A 32 -10.02 -5.22 -6.34
C SER A 32 -8.94 -5.97 -5.57
N ARG A 33 -9.36 -6.84 -4.64
CA ARG A 33 -8.47 -7.71 -3.86
C ARG A 33 -7.69 -8.69 -4.75
N LYS A 34 -8.37 -9.34 -5.70
CA LYS A 34 -7.74 -10.30 -6.65
C LYS A 34 -6.60 -9.65 -7.43
N LYS A 35 -6.82 -8.43 -7.95
CA LYS A 35 -5.78 -7.69 -8.70
C LYS A 35 -4.60 -7.28 -7.81
N LEU A 36 -4.86 -6.90 -6.55
CA LEU A 36 -3.79 -6.65 -5.60
C LEU A 36 -2.98 -7.92 -5.30
N ALA A 37 -3.64 -9.06 -5.12
CA ALA A 37 -3.00 -10.34 -4.83
C ALA A 37 -2.13 -10.81 -6.00
N ALA A 38 -2.59 -10.62 -7.24
CA ALA A 38 -1.87 -10.96 -8.47
C ALA A 38 -0.64 -10.08 -8.76
N LEU A 39 -0.39 -9.03 -7.96
CA LEU A 39 0.82 -8.23 -8.12
C LEU A 39 2.07 -9.07 -7.86
N LYS A 40 2.96 -9.12 -8.86
CA LYS A 40 4.30 -9.68 -8.74
C LYS A 40 5.05 -9.02 -7.57
N LYS A 41 5.98 -9.77 -6.97
CA LYS A 41 6.76 -9.37 -5.79
C LYS A 41 7.32 -7.96 -5.94
N GLY A 42 6.79 -7.03 -5.16
CA GLY A 42 7.25 -5.64 -5.11
C GLY A 42 7.20 -4.88 -6.43
N SER A 43 6.33 -5.27 -7.37
CA SER A 43 6.17 -4.58 -8.66
C SER A 43 5.91 -3.08 -8.47
N SER A 44 6.60 -2.24 -9.24
CA SER A 44 6.32 -0.80 -9.36
C SER A 44 5.17 -0.51 -10.33
N LYS A 45 4.88 -1.42 -11.26
CA LYS A 45 3.74 -1.32 -12.18
C LYS A 45 2.51 -1.92 -11.52
N GLY A 46 1.51 -1.08 -11.27
CA GLY A 46 0.19 -1.50 -10.84
C GLY A 46 -0.57 -2.20 -11.97
N ALA A 47 -1.44 -3.14 -11.62
CA ALA A 47 -2.39 -3.70 -12.57
C ALA A 47 -3.49 -2.66 -12.90
N LYS A 48 -4.24 -2.85 -13.99
CA LYS A 48 -5.37 -1.96 -14.37
C LYS A 48 -6.37 -1.82 -13.20
N GLY A 49 -6.44 -0.63 -12.60
CA GLY A 49 -7.28 -0.32 -11.43
C GLY A 49 -6.58 -0.45 -10.06
N VAL A 50 -5.27 -0.69 -10.04
CA VAL A 50 -4.43 -0.69 -8.84
C VAL A 50 -3.35 0.37 -9.01
N LYS A 51 -3.27 1.32 -8.08
CA LYS A 51 -2.22 2.32 -8.05
C LYS A 51 -1.09 1.86 -7.13
N VAL A 52 0.14 2.03 -7.56
CA VAL A 52 1.34 1.76 -6.75
C VAL A 52 2.11 3.05 -6.60
N ILE A 53 2.40 3.43 -5.36
CA ILE A 53 3.18 4.63 -5.04
C ILE A 53 4.39 4.25 -4.20
N THR A 54 5.49 4.97 -4.35
CA THR A 54 6.67 4.78 -3.50
C THR A 54 6.72 5.90 -2.44
N VAL A 55 6.97 5.54 -1.19
CA VAL A 55 7.08 6.47 -0.06
C VAL A 55 8.35 6.16 0.74
N LYS A 56 9.01 7.19 1.26
CA LYS A 56 10.25 7.03 2.05
C LYS A 56 9.98 6.85 3.55
N THR A 57 8.74 7.08 3.97
CA THR A 57 8.30 7.08 5.37
C THR A 57 7.36 5.90 5.66
N ALA A 58 7.28 5.51 6.93
CA ALA A 58 6.45 4.40 7.39
C ALA A 58 4.96 4.78 7.58
N GLY A 59 4.45 5.58 6.66
CA GLY A 59 3.07 6.05 6.69
C GLY A 59 2.76 6.97 5.52
N LYS A 60 1.50 6.95 5.09
CA LYS A 60 1.02 7.77 3.98
C LYS A 60 -0.46 8.06 4.10
N LYS A 61 -0.86 9.29 3.85
CA LYS A 61 -2.26 9.66 3.62
C LYS A 61 -2.58 9.46 2.14
N LEU A 62 -3.54 8.59 1.85
CA LEU A 62 -4.19 8.46 0.55
C LEU A 62 -5.36 9.45 0.54
N SER A 63 -5.26 10.49 -0.29
CA SER A 63 -6.33 11.43 -0.61
C SER A 63 -6.96 11.08 -1.96
N ASN A 64 -8.10 11.69 -2.28
CA ASN A 64 -8.82 11.50 -3.55
C ASN A 64 -9.31 10.06 -3.78
N LEU A 65 -9.67 9.37 -2.70
CA LEU A 65 -10.41 8.11 -2.78
C LEU A 65 -11.91 8.40 -2.80
N LYS A 66 -12.69 7.54 -3.48
CA LYS A 66 -14.15 7.64 -3.47
C LYS A 66 -14.65 7.36 -2.05
N ALA A 67 -15.59 8.17 -1.55
CA ALA A 67 -16.25 7.97 -0.26
C ALA A 67 -17.08 6.68 -0.25
N ALA A 68 -17.39 6.16 0.95
CA ALA A 68 -18.19 4.95 1.18
C ALA A 68 -17.73 3.68 0.42
N LYS A 69 -16.49 3.64 -0.08
CA LYS A 69 -15.98 2.57 -0.95
C LYS A 69 -14.88 1.76 -0.27
N LYS A 70 -14.93 0.45 -0.45
CA LYS A 70 -13.90 -0.46 0.08
C LYS A 70 -12.67 -0.45 -0.81
N TYR A 71 -11.53 -0.13 -0.22
CA TYR A 71 -10.21 -0.19 -0.82
C TYR A 71 -9.38 -1.26 -0.14
N TYR A 72 -8.61 -1.98 -0.93
CA TYR A 72 -7.62 -2.95 -0.49
C TYR A 72 -6.25 -2.32 -0.62
N ILE A 73 -5.41 -2.51 0.39
CA ILE A 73 -4.05 -1.96 0.45
C ILE A 73 -3.08 -3.07 0.85
N ARG A 74 -1.88 -3.05 0.27
CA ARG A 74 -0.72 -3.83 0.71
C ARG A 74 0.55 -2.98 0.58
N VAL A 75 1.55 -3.27 1.39
CA VAL A 75 2.81 -2.53 1.41
C VAL A 75 3.97 -3.50 1.23
N CYS A 76 5.01 -3.13 0.49
CA CYS A 76 6.28 -3.83 0.50
C CYS A 76 7.42 -2.89 0.85
N ALA A 77 8.42 -3.41 1.56
CA ALA A 77 9.69 -2.72 1.74
C ALA A 77 10.55 -2.87 0.48
N VAL A 78 11.26 -1.81 0.12
CA VAL A 78 12.22 -1.78 -0.98
C VAL A 78 13.54 -1.30 -0.41
N ASP A 79 14.56 -2.14 -0.52
CA ASP A 79 15.89 -1.82 -0.04
C ASP A 79 16.45 -0.61 -0.81
N LYS A 80 16.96 0.41 -0.12
CA LYS A 80 17.46 1.63 -0.78
C LYS A 80 18.80 1.40 -1.49
N LYS A 81 19.63 0.47 -1.01
CA LYS A 81 20.96 0.18 -1.57
C LYS A 81 20.85 -0.72 -2.80
N SER A 82 20.22 -1.87 -2.64
CA SER A 82 20.10 -2.89 -3.69
C SER A 82 18.90 -2.70 -4.61
N LYS A 83 17.99 -1.76 -4.29
CA LYS A 83 16.70 -1.54 -4.99
C LYS A 83 15.82 -2.80 -5.05
N LYS A 84 16.15 -3.85 -4.29
CA LYS A 84 15.40 -5.11 -4.23
C LYS A 84 14.13 -4.91 -3.43
N ALA A 85 13.01 -5.28 -4.02
CA ALA A 85 11.72 -5.23 -3.36
C ALA A 85 11.43 -6.55 -2.60
N GLY A 86 10.97 -6.41 -1.36
CA GLY A 86 10.59 -7.52 -0.51
C GLY A 86 9.26 -8.16 -0.91
N LYS A 87 8.88 -9.20 -0.16
CA LYS A 87 7.51 -9.72 -0.23
C LYS A 87 6.54 -8.62 0.21
N TRP A 88 5.41 -8.56 -0.45
CA TRP A 88 4.32 -7.71 -0.03
C TRP A 88 3.74 -8.21 1.30
N SER A 89 3.24 -7.27 2.10
CA SER A 89 2.44 -7.55 3.29
C SER A 89 1.12 -8.24 2.95
N ASP A 90 0.43 -8.65 4.02
CA ASP A 90 -0.98 -9.02 3.95
C ASP A 90 -1.82 -7.89 3.36
N ILE A 91 -2.89 -8.30 2.69
CA ILE A 91 -3.86 -7.37 2.12
C ILE A 91 -4.81 -6.96 3.23
N ILE A 92 -4.77 -5.68 3.56
CA ILE A 92 -5.75 -5.06 4.45
C ILE A 92 -6.85 -4.42 3.62
N SER A 93 -8.02 -4.22 4.22
CA SER A 93 -9.10 -3.46 3.60
C SER A 93 -9.49 -2.28 4.47
N VAL A 94 -9.88 -1.18 3.85
CA VAL A 94 -10.41 0.01 4.51
C VAL A 94 -11.63 0.48 3.71
N LYS A 95 -12.73 0.74 4.40
CA LYS A 95 -13.89 1.40 3.80
C LYS A 95 -13.79 2.89 4.12
N THR A 96 -13.72 3.72 3.09
CA THR A 96 -13.76 5.19 3.25
C THR A 96 -15.10 5.60 3.86
N LYS A 97 -15.10 6.70 4.62
CA LYS A 97 -16.32 7.24 5.24
C LYS A 97 -17.11 8.09 4.27
#